data_AF-A0A1H6BXE0-F1
#
_entry.id   AF-A0A1H6BXE0-F1
#
_cell.length_a   1.000
_cell.length_b   1.000
_cell.length_c   1.000
_cell.angle_alpha   90.00
_cell.angle_beta   90.00
_cell.angle_gamma   90.00
#
_symmetry.space_group_name_H-M   'P 1'
#
loop_
_entity.id
_entity.type
_entity.pdbx_description
1 polymer ?
#
loop_
_entity_poly.entity_id
_entity_poly.type
_entity_poly.pdbx_seq_one_letter_code
_entity_poly.pdbx_strand_id
1 'polypeptide(L)'
;MTGFRVDPDSLREAIADLKAAQKRVVALRRKAASIDAGELTAGDRATQMFKEAVKQRAVGDAGSLEAFATALADKLDAKIQGYEETLKEYESLDDAASVDQRRTAPQA
;
A
#
# COMPACT_ATOMS: atom_id res chain seq x y z
N MET A 1 32.84 -4.79 -5.49
CA MET A 1 31.50 -4.65 -4.89
C MET A 1 30.54 -5.48 -5.72
N THR A 2 30.07 -6.59 -5.19
CA THR A 2 29.05 -7.42 -5.84
C THR A 2 27.75 -6.63 -5.88
N GLY A 3 27.44 -6.04 -7.03
CA GLY A 3 26.16 -5.36 -7.24
C GLY A 3 25.03 -6.33 -6.91
N PHE A 4 24.15 -5.94 -6.00
CA PHE A 4 22.89 -6.65 -5.81
C PHE A 4 22.17 -6.63 -7.15
N ARG A 5 22.17 -7.75 -7.87
CA ARG A 5 21.27 -7.95 -8.99
C ARG A 5 19.87 -7.96 -8.40
N VAL A 6 19.12 -6.88 -8.60
CA VAL A 6 17.69 -6.90 -8.38
C VAL A 6 17.12 -7.87 -9.40
N ASP A 7 16.45 -8.90 -8.92
CA ASP A 7 15.66 -9.80 -9.74
C ASP A 7 14.34 -9.08 -10.10
N PRO A 8 14.13 -8.69 -11.37
CA PRO A 8 12.94 -7.96 -11.79
C PRO A 8 11.65 -8.74 -11.54
N ASP A 9 11.68 -10.07 -11.61
CA ASP A 9 10.49 -10.90 -11.38
C ASP A 9 10.10 -10.90 -9.91
N SER A 10 11.08 -11.08 -9.01
CA SER A 10 10.87 -10.92 -7.57
C SER A 10 10.38 -9.51 -7.21
N LEU A 11 10.87 -8.47 -7.89
CA LEU A 11 10.41 -7.09 -7.67
C LEU A 11 8.96 -6.88 -8.12
N ARG A 12 8.56 -7.44 -9.26
CA ARG A 12 7.16 -7.43 -9.74
C ARG A 12 6.23 -8.13 -8.77
N GLU A 13 6.63 -9.28 -8.24
CA GLU A 13 5.86 -10.03 -7.23
C GLU A 13 5.68 -9.21 -5.95
N ALA A 14 6.78 -8.61 -5.43
CA ALA A 14 6.72 -7.73 -4.27
C ALA A 14 5.79 -6.52 -4.49
N ILE A 15 5.81 -5.90 -5.67
CA ILE A 15 4.88 -4.81 -6.03
C ILE A 15 3.43 -5.32 -6.01
N ALA A 16 3.17 -6.51 -6.56
CA ALA A 16 1.83 -7.10 -6.58
C ALA A 16 1.30 -7.35 -5.16
N ASP A 17 2.14 -7.88 -4.27
CA ASP A 17 1.81 -8.10 -2.86
C ASP A 17 1.52 -6.80 -2.11
N LEU A 18 2.35 -5.76 -2.33
CA LEU A 18 2.12 -4.43 -1.75
C LEU A 18 0.80 -3.83 -2.23
N LYS A 19 0.47 -3.95 -3.52
CA LYS A 19 -0.83 -3.52 -4.08
C LYS A 19 -2.00 -4.30 -3.47
N ALA A 20 -1.84 -5.60 -3.25
CA ALA A 20 -2.85 -6.41 -2.59
C ALA A 20 -3.06 -5.97 -1.12
N ALA A 21 -1.97 -5.69 -0.40
CA ALA A 21 -2.02 -5.15 0.96
C ALA A 21 -2.70 -3.78 0.99
N GLN A 22 -2.35 -2.88 0.07
CA GLN A 22 -2.97 -1.55 -0.04
C GLN A 22 -4.48 -1.65 -0.25
N LYS A 23 -4.94 -2.54 -1.14
CA LYS A 23 -6.37 -2.81 -1.34
C LYS A 23 -7.06 -3.25 -0.04
N ARG A 24 -6.43 -4.13 0.75
CA ARG A 24 -6.95 -4.57 2.05
C ARG A 24 -7.03 -3.42 3.05
N VAL A 25 -6.03 -2.55 3.09
CA VAL A 25 -6.01 -1.36 3.96
C VAL A 25 -7.10 -0.36 3.57
N VAL A 26 -7.30 -0.11 2.28
CA VAL A 26 -8.41 0.73 1.80
C VAL A 26 -9.76 0.13 2.16
N ALA A 27 -9.91 -1.19 2.07
CA ALA A 27 -11.12 -1.88 2.52
C ALA A 27 -11.33 -1.75 4.05
N LEU A 28 -10.25 -1.83 4.84
CA LEU A 28 -10.29 -1.61 6.29
C LEU A 28 -10.75 -0.20 6.63
N ARG A 29 -10.25 0.82 5.92
CA ARG A 29 -10.69 2.22 6.06
C ARG A 29 -12.20 2.36 5.82
N ARG A 30 -12.70 1.76 4.73
CA ARG A 30 -14.14 1.76 4.42
C ARG A 30 -14.97 1.06 5.50
N LYS A 31 -14.46 -0.04 6.05
CA LYS A 31 -15.12 -0.75 7.16
C LYS A 31 -15.14 0.09 8.44
N ALA A 32 -14.07 0.83 8.73
CA ALA A 32 -14.03 1.75 9.87
C ALA A 32 -15.21 2.73 9.85
N ALA A 33 -15.53 3.29 8.69
CA ALA A 33 -16.67 4.19 8.50
C ALA A 33 -18.05 3.54 8.74
N SER A 34 -18.13 2.21 8.71
CA SER A 34 -19.35 1.44 9.00
C SER A 34 -19.43 0.91 10.44
N ILE A 35 -18.42 1.15 11.27
CA ILE A 35 -18.44 0.72 12.67
C ILE A 35 -19.45 1.59 13.43
N ASP A 36 -20.43 0.92 14.04
CA ASP A 36 -21.40 1.51 14.95
C ASP A 36 -21.45 0.69 16.24
N ALA A 37 -21.94 1.30 17.31
CA ALA A 37 -22.07 0.68 18.63
C ALA A 37 -23.22 -0.37 18.72
N GLY A 38 -23.91 -0.65 17.61
CA GLY A 38 -24.95 -1.67 17.52
C GLY A 38 -26.26 -1.30 18.21
N GLU A 39 -27.01 -2.31 18.65
CA GLU A 39 -28.37 -2.18 19.23
C GLU A 39 -28.43 -1.53 20.63
N LEU A 40 -27.40 -0.78 21.02
CA LEU A 40 -27.43 0.03 22.23
C LEU A 40 -28.46 1.16 22.06
N THR A 41 -29.73 0.89 22.36
CA THR A 41 -30.85 1.83 22.18
C THR A 41 -31.19 2.61 23.45
N ALA A 42 -30.61 2.25 24.59
CA ALA A 42 -30.80 2.96 25.84
C ALA A 42 -30.41 4.44 25.68
N GLY A 43 -31.32 5.34 26.03
CA GLY A 43 -31.12 6.79 25.92
C GLY A 43 -30.32 7.39 27.08
N ASP A 44 -29.72 6.55 27.93
CA ASP A 44 -28.96 7.00 29.08
C ASP A 44 -27.59 7.59 28.69
N ARG A 45 -27.03 8.37 29.62
CA ARG A 45 -25.75 9.05 29.42
C ARG A 45 -24.60 8.08 29.15
N ALA A 46 -24.60 6.92 29.82
CA ALA A 46 -23.53 5.93 29.67
C ALA A 46 -23.51 5.35 28.26
N THR A 47 -24.67 5.04 27.70
CA THR A 47 -24.85 4.51 26.36
C THR A 47 -24.44 5.53 25.30
N GLN A 48 -24.83 6.80 25.47
CA GLN A 48 -24.39 7.87 24.57
C GLN A 48 -22.87 8.06 24.59
N MET A 49 -22.25 8.04 25.78
CA MET A 49 -20.80 8.14 25.91
C MET A 49 -20.08 6.95 25.27
N PHE A 50 -20.63 5.75 25.39
CA PHE A 50 -20.07 4.56 24.74
C PHE A 50 -20.16 4.67 23.21
N LYS A 51 -21.31 5.09 22.67
CA LYS A 51 -21.49 5.32 21.22
C LYS A 51 -20.45 6.30 20.68
N GLU A 52 -20.25 7.41 21.38
CA GLU A 52 -19.27 8.40 20.99
C GLU A 52 -17.84 7.83 21.05
N ALA A 53 -17.50 7.08 22.11
CA ALA A 53 -16.18 6.45 22.22
C ALA A 53 -15.91 5.43 21.09
N VAL A 54 -16.91 4.65 20.69
CA VAL A 54 -16.81 3.72 19.55
C VAL A 54 -16.57 4.50 18.26
N LYS A 55 -17.35 5.55 18.01
CA LYS A 55 -17.21 6.40 16.82
C LYS A 55 -15.83 7.06 16.75
N GLN A 56 -15.35 7.61 17.87
CA GLN A 56 -14.02 8.23 17.96
C GLN A 56 -12.90 7.24 17.67
N ARG A 57 -13.00 5.99 18.16
CA ARG A 57 -12.02 4.95 17.81
C ARG A 57 -12.09 4.50 16.36
N ALA A 58 -13.26 4.57 15.73
CA ALA A 58 -13.44 4.14 14.35
C ALA A 58 -12.96 5.20 13.34
N VAL A 59 -13.47 6.43 13.46
CA VAL A 59 -13.34 7.52 12.47
C VAL A 59 -12.92 8.87 13.08
N GLY A 60 -12.41 8.86 14.32
CA GLY A 60 -11.86 10.07 14.94
C GLY A 60 -10.52 10.48 14.33
N ASP A 61 -9.84 11.41 15.00
CA ASP A 61 -8.54 11.92 14.57
C ASP A 61 -7.39 10.94 14.90
N ALA A 62 -6.29 11.45 15.47
CA ALA A 62 -5.12 10.67 15.81
C ALA A 62 -5.45 9.47 16.71
N GLY A 63 -5.04 8.28 16.27
CA GLY A 63 -5.26 7.02 16.99
C GLY A 63 -6.55 6.29 16.61
N SER A 64 -7.38 6.83 15.72
CA SER A 64 -8.50 6.09 15.15
C SER A 64 -8.05 5.03 14.13
N LEU A 65 -8.93 4.07 13.88
CA LEU A 65 -8.71 3.04 12.86
C LEU A 65 -8.60 3.66 11.46
N GLU A 66 -9.43 4.66 11.14
CA GLU A 66 -9.36 5.39 9.88
C GLU A 66 -8.04 6.12 9.70
N ALA A 67 -7.58 6.87 10.71
CA ALA A 67 -6.33 7.60 10.65
C ALA A 67 -5.14 6.65 10.46
N PHE A 68 -5.12 5.52 11.18
CA PHE A 68 -4.10 4.49 11.00
C PHE A 68 -4.13 3.87 9.60
N ALA A 69 -5.32 3.52 9.09
CA ALA A 69 -5.46 2.94 7.76
C ALA A 69 -5.03 3.91 6.65
N THR A 70 -5.34 5.20 6.78
CA THR A 70 -4.89 6.24 5.85
C THR A 70 -3.36 6.34 5.85
N ALA A 71 -2.74 6.50 7.03
CA ALA A 71 -1.28 6.61 7.13
C ALA A 71 -0.55 5.35 6.61
N LEU A 72 -1.14 4.16 6.79
CA LEU A 72 -0.60 2.93 6.24
C LEU A 72 -0.75 2.85 4.71
N ALA A 73 -1.89 3.29 4.17
CA ALA A 73 -2.11 3.33 2.73
C ALA A 73 -1.10 4.27 2.04
N ASP A 74 -0.84 5.45 2.62
CA ASP A 74 0.12 6.42 2.09
C ASP A 74 1.55 5.85 2.08
N LYS A 75 1.94 5.16 3.15
CA LYS A 75 3.26 4.48 3.23
C LYS A 75 3.40 3.35 2.21
N LEU A 76 2.32 2.60 1.97
CA LEU A 76 2.31 1.56 0.94
C LEU A 76 2.41 2.17 -0.45
N ASP A 77 1.71 3.27 -0.72
CA ASP A 77 1.75 3.97 -2.00
C ASP A 77 3.16 4.47 -2.33
N ALA A 78 3.81 5.15 -1.38
CA ALA A 78 5.19 5.62 -1.54
C ALA A 78 6.17 4.46 -1.81
N LYS A 79 5.99 3.31 -1.15
CA LYS A 79 6.82 2.12 -1.38
C LYS A 79 6.58 1.50 -2.76
N ILE A 80 5.33 1.40 -3.19
CA ILE A 80 4.96 0.89 -4.51
C ILE A 80 5.60 1.77 -5.59
N GLN A 81 5.45 3.09 -5.47
CA GLN A 81 6.04 4.05 -6.42
C GLN A 81 7.56 3.87 -6.53
N GLY A 82 8.28 3.81 -5.41
CA GLY A 82 9.73 3.63 -5.43
C GLY A 82 10.18 2.30 -6.06
N TYR A 83 9.42 1.21 -5.87
CA TYR A 83 9.70 -0.08 -6.50
C TYR A 83 9.35 -0.09 -8.00
N GLU A 84 8.26 0.56 -8.40
CA GLU A 84 7.91 0.73 -9.82
C GLU A 84 8.94 1.57 -10.57
N GLU A 85 9.46 2.64 -9.94
CA GLU A 85 10.56 3.44 -10.49
C GLU A 85 11.83 2.61 -10.66
N THR A 86 12.19 1.83 -9.63
CA THR A 86 13.35 0.93 -9.68
C THR A 86 13.20 -0.09 -10.81
N LEU A 87 12.04 -0.73 -10.91
CA LEU A 87 11.76 -1.72 -11.97
C LEU A 87 11.89 -1.10 -13.36
N LYS A 88 11.35 0.10 -13.55
CA LYS A 88 11.44 0.83 -14.81
C LYS A 88 12.89 1.17 -15.20
N GLU A 89 13.71 1.54 -14.22
CA GLU A 89 15.15 1.78 -14.44
C GLU A 89 15.86 0.50 -14.91
N TYR A 90 15.57 -0.64 -14.26
CA TYR A 90 16.13 -1.94 -14.65
C TYR A 90 15.72 -2.34 -16.07
N GLU A 91 14.44 -2.23 -16.41
CA GLU A 91 13.93 -2.55 -17.75
C GLU A 91 14.56 -1.65 -18.83
N SER A 92 14.73 -0.35 -18.54
CA SER A 92 15.38 0.58 -19.47
C SER A 92 16.86 0.27 -19.69
N LEU A 93 17.58 -0.17 -18.66
CA LEU A 93 19.00 -0.53 -18.77
C LEU A 93 19.19 -1.84 -19.54
N ASP A 94 18.30 -2.81 -19.34
CA ASP A 94 18.33 -4.08 -20.06
C ASP A 94 18.01 -3.90 -21.56
N ASP A 95 17.04 -3.05 -21.89
CA ASP A 95 16.74 -2.66 -23.26
C ASP A 95 17.93 -1.99 -23.94
N ALA A 96 18.59 -1.05 -23.25
CA ALA A 96 19.77 -0.36 -23.78
C ALA A 96 20.94 -1.32 -24.03
N ALA A 97 21.20 -2.23 -23.09
CA ALA A 97 22.23 -3.26 -23.24
C ALA A 97 21.92 -4.24 -24.39
N SER A 98 20.66 -4.61 -24.56
CA SER A 98 20.18 -5.48 -25.64
C SER A 98 20.34 -4.84 -27.03
N VAL A 99 20.10 -3.53 -27.14
CA VAL A 99 20.31 -2.77 -28.39
C VAL A 99 21.80 -2.68 -28.76
N ASP A 100 22.68 -2.47 -27.78
CA ASP A 100 24.12 -2.34 -28.02
C ASP A 100 24.78 -3.67 -28.41
N GLN A 101 24.30 -4.80 -27.86
CA GLN A 101 24.71 -6.15 -28.28
C GLN A 101 24.31 -6.47 -29.72
N ARG A 102 23.11 -6.07 -30.16
CA ARG A 102 22.69 -6.25 -31.57
C ARG A 102 23.51 -5.41 -32.55
N ARG A 103 24.00 -4.24 -32.12
CA ARG A 103 24.82 -3.35 -32.94
C ARG A 103 26.28 -3.83 -33.06
N THR A 104 26.76 -4.58 -32.07
CA THR A 104 28.14 -5.09 -32.02
C THR A 104 28.27 -6.54 -32.50
N ALA A 105 27.17 -7.26 -32.72
CA ALA A 105 27.20 -8.56 -33.38
C ALA A 105 27.62 -8.40 -34.87
N PRO A 106 28.81 -8.88 -35.29
CA PRO A 106 29.19 -8.83 -36.68
C PRO A 106 28.24 -9.71 -37.50
N GLN A 107 27.74 -9.18 -38.62
CA GLN A 107 27.02 -9.98 -39.61
C GLN A 107 27.96 -11.07 -40.10
N ALA A 108 27.62 -12.33 -39.81
CA ALA A 108 28.24 -13.51 -40.41
C ALA A 108 27.57 -13.82 -41.74
#